data_AF-A0A7W3YEI1-F1
#
_entry.id   AF-A0A7W3YEI1-F1
#
_cell.length_a   1.000
_cell.length_b   1.000
_cell.length_c   1.000
_cell.angle_alpha   90.00
_cell.angle_beta   90.00
_cell.angle_gamma   90.00
#
_symmetry.space_group_name_H-M   'P 1'
#
loop_
_entity.id
_entity.type
_entity.pdbx_description
1 polymer ?
#
loop_
_entity_poly.entity_id
_entity_poly.type
_entity_poly.pdbx_seq_one_letter_code
_entity_poly.pdbx_strand_id
1 'polypeptide(L)'
;MAVLLAGMGVTGPVAAEVRRCTAPDGSTIFTDKPCSTLGAVERIREPGTGRNAHAVRTRCMASIDELVFEMSLALDAGDANRLAGVYHWTGMSSRTAYAAVERLDRIASRPLVDIVPVYPEPDPPPLPPPPMPTPDAAAGIDPDPLPYTERLASRHGAASATPEAAPAGAGAVPEARAPETLAPDAVSVAPLPTSPRPPRPTGIKLVQTLANGSTPSTTVFGLTRHFGCWWIRD
;
A
#
# COMPACT_ATOMS: atom_id res chain seq x y z
N MET A 1 -64.25 -19.59 -15.92
CA MET A 1 -62.88 -19.30 -15.43
C MET A 1 -61.98 -19.13 -16.65
N ALA A 2 -61.64 -17.89 -17.00
CA ALA A 2 -60.63 -17.60 -18.02
C ALA A 2 -59.29 -17.40 -17.31
N VAL A 3 -58.31 -18.24 -17.61
CA VAL A 3 -56.96 -18.19 -17.03
C VAL A 3 -56.15 -17.16 -17.81
N LEU A 4 -55.81 -16.05 -17.15
CA LEU A 4 -54.83 -15.07 -17.61
C LEU A 4 -53.42 -15.61 -17.33
N LEU A 5 -52.69 -15.98 -18.39
CA LEU A 5 -51.26 -16.26 -18.33
C LEU A 5 -50.49 -14.93 -18.40
N ALA A 6 -49.98 -14.48 -17.25
CA ALA A 6 -49.05 -13.37 -17.16
C ALA A 6 -47.66 -13.84 -17.63
N GLY A 7 -47.19 -13.31 -18.76
CA GLY A 7 -45.83 -13.53 -19.25
C GLY A 7 -44.81 -12.77 -18.40
N MET A 8 -43.96 -13.52 -17.68
CA MET A 8 -42.76 -12.97 -17.05
C MET A 8 -41.71 -12.71 -18.15
N GLY A 9 -41.54 -11.44 -18.51
CA GLY A 9 -40.42 -11.02 -19.35
C GLY A 9 -39.11 -11.13 -18.57
N VAL A 10 -38.22 -12.00 -19.02
CA VAL A 10 -36.85 -12.10 -18.51
C VAL A 10 -36.06 -10.90 -19.06
N THR A 11 -35.79 -9.89 -18.24
CA THR A 11 -34.84 -8.83 -18.58
C THR A 11 -33.43 -9.38 -18.48
N GLY A 12 -32.88 -9.80 -19.61
CA GLY A 12 -31.46 -10.15 -19.74
C GLY A 12 -30.55 -8.93 -19.57
N PRO A 13 -29.29 -9.11 -19.20
CA PRO A 13 -28.33 -8.02 -19.12
C PRO A 13 -28.13 -7.40 -20.51
N VAL A 14 -28.38 -6.10 -20.64
CA VAL A 14 -28.00 -5.33 -21.82
C VAL A 14 -26.48 -5.18 -21.78
N ALA A 15 -25.77 -5.93 -22.61
CA ALA A 15 -24.34 -5.72 -22.80
C ALA A 15 -24.15 -4.39 -23.55
N ALA A 16 -23.34 -3.49 -22.99
CA ALA A 16 -22.88 -2.31 -23.71
C ALA A 16 -21.92 -2.77 -24.82
N GLU A 17 -22.43 -2.88 -26.04
CA GLU A 17 -21.62 -3.21 -27.21
C GLU A 17 -20.96 -1.94 -27.74
N VAL A 18 -19.63 -1.86 -27.65
CA VAL A 18 -18.85 -0.76 -28.23
C VAL A 18 -18.81 -0.94 -29.74
N ARG A 19 -19.52 -0.06 -30.46
CA ARG A 19 -19.58 0.02 -31.91
C ARG A 19 -18.52 0.97 -32.45
N ARG A 20 -17.91 0.60 -33.58
CA ARG A 20 -16.99 1.45 -34.33
C ARG A 20 -17.74 2.12 -35.46
N CYS A 21 -17.87 3.44 -35.41
CA CYS A 21 -18.57 4.25 -36.40
C CYS A 21 -17.57 5.07 -37.23
N THR A 22 -17.92 5.39 -38.47
CA THR A 22 -17.22 6.37 -39.31
C THR A 22 -18.12 7.58 -39.49
N ALA A 23 -17.65 8.75 -39.06
CA ALA A 23 -18.36 10.01 -39.21
C ALA A 23 -18.25 10.56 -40.65
N PRO A 24 -19.08 11.54 -41.03
CA PRO A 24 -19.08 12.11 -42.38
C PRO A 24 -17.75 12.75 -42.80
N ASP A 25 -16.94 13.19 -41.83
CA ASP A 25 -15.60 13.74 -42.02
C ASP A 25 -14.51 12.66 -42.19
N GLY A 26 -14.89 11.38 -42.15
CA GLY A 26 -13.97 10.23 -42.25
C GLY A 26 -13.33 9.83 -40.91
N SER A 27 -13.62 10.52 -39.81
CA SER A 27 -13.09 10.17 -38.49
C SER A 27 -13.71 8.88 -37.94
N THR A 28 -12.94 8.12 -37.15
CA THR A 28 -13.45 6.92 -36.45
C THR A 28 -13.94 7.30 -35.05
N ILE A 29 -15.19 6.97 -34.74
CA ILE A 29 -15.80 7.16 -33.42
C ILE A 29 -16.10 5.79 -32.80
N PHE A 30 -15.82 5.59 -31.53
CA PHE A 30 -16.25 4.39 -30.78
C PHE A 30 -17.33 4.78 -29.79
N THR A 31 -18.44 4.06 -29.76
CA THR A 31 -19.61 4.42 -28.95
C THR A 31 -20.43 3.21 -28.56
N ASP A 32 -21.10 3.26 -27.42
CA ASP A 32 -22.11 2.29 -27.00
C ASP A 32 -23.50 2.59 -27.61
N LYS A 33 -23.68 3.76 -28.25
CA LYS A 33 -24.92 4.17 -28.94
C LYS A 33 -24.93 3.77 -30.42
N PRO A 34 -26.11 3.66 -31.07
CA PRO A 34 -26.19 3.32 -32.48
C PRO A 34 -25.48 4.38 -33.32
N CYS A 35 -24.65 3.97 -34.27
CA CYS A 35 -23.91 4.91 -35.12
C CYS A 35 -24.84 5.93 -35.81
N SER A 36 -26.05 5.50 -36.17
CA SER A 36 -27.09 6.37 -36.74
C SER A 36 -27.47 7.56 -35.85
N THR A 37 -27.41 7.42 -34.51
CA THR A 37 -27.67 8.53 -33.58
C THR A 37 -26.58 9.60 -33.60
N LEU A 38 -25.40 9.28 -34.12
CA LEU A 38 -24.26 10.19 -34.28
C LEU A 38 -24.13 10.70 -35.72
N GLY A 39 -25.08 10.39 -36.61
CA GLY A 39 -24.95 10.67 -38.04
C GLY A 39 -23.79 9.91 -38.70
N ALA A 40 -23.34 8.82 -38.06
CA ALA A 40 -22.21 8.02 -38.48
C ALA A 40 -22.67 6.65 -38.99
N VAL A 41 -21.82 5.99 -39.78
CA VAL A 41 -22.09 4.64 -40.29
C VAL A 41 -21.28 3.60 -39.53
N GLU A 42 -21.89 2.46 -39.22
CA GLU A 42 -21.20 1.40 -38.50
C GLU A 42 -20.19 0.69 -39.41
N ARG A 43 -18.94 0.59 -38.94
CA ARG A 43 -17.90 -0.23 -39.57
C ARG A 43 -18.04 -1.63 -39.01
N ILE A 44 -18.69 -2.50 -39.78
CA ILE A 44 -18.68 -3.94 -39.52
C ILE A 44 -17.22 -4.38 -39.36
N ARG A 45 -16.92 -5.10 -38.27
CA ARG A 45 -15.62 -5.73 -38.05
C ARG A 45 -15.40 -6.71 -39.20
N GLU A 46 -14.55 -6.36 -40.15
CA GLU A 46 -14.01 -7.37 -41.04
C GLU A 46 -13.22 -8.37 -40.17
N PRO A 47 -13.41 -9.69 -40.34
CA PRO A 47 -12.58 -10.68 -39.68
C PRO A 47 -11.16 -10.59 -40.26
N GLY A 48 -10.38 -9.66 -39.73
CA GLY A 48 -9.01 -9.41 -40.15
C GLY A 48 -8.13 -10.60 -39.75
N THR A 49 -7.62 -11.30 -40.75
CA THR A 49 -6.50 -12.24 -40.62
C THR A 49 -5.23 -11.46 -40.24
N GLY A 50 -5.05 -11.30 -38.93
CA GLY A 50 -3.80 -11.04 -38.19
C GLY A 50 -2.74 -10.08 -38.77
N ARG A 51 -2.53 -8.93 -38.11
CA ARG A 51 -1.20 -8.47 -37.63
C ARG A 51 -1.15 -7.17 -36.81
N ASN A 52 -2.21 -6.78 -36.12
CA ASN A 52 -2.14 -5.69 -35.11
C ASN A 52 -2.47 -6.17 -33.69
N ALA A 53 -2.02 -7.38 -33.33
CA ALA A 53 -2.12 -7.90 -31.97
C ALA A 53 -1.22 -7.17 -30.94
N HIS A 54 -0.61 -6.05 -31.34
CA HIS A 54 0.14 -5.13 -30.48
C HIS A 54 -0.72 -3.97 -29.97
N ALA A 55 -1.91 -3.73 -30.55
CA ALA A 55 -2.89 -2.81 -30.00
C ALA A 55 -3.63 -3.49 -28.84
N VAL A 56 -3.48 -2.94 -27.63
CA VAL A 56 -4.22 -3.36 -26.42
C VAL A 56 -3.89 -4.77 -25.91
N ARG A 57 -2.61 -5.14 -25.86
CA ARG A 57 -2.21 -5.89 -24.67
C ARG A 57 -1.86 -4.84 -23.64
N THR A 58 -2.75 -4.61 -22.67
CA THR A 58 -2.40 -3.97 -21.40
C THR A 58 -1.13 -4.64 -20.92
N ARG A 59 0.02 -4.02 -21.16
CA ARG A 59 1.30 -4.66 -20.88
C ARG A 59 1.41 -4.72 -19.37
N CYS A 60 1.56 -5.93 -18.85
CA CYS A 60 1.96 -6.12 -17.47
C CYS A 60 3.29 -5.41 -17.28
N MET A 61 3.31 -4.32 -16.50
CA MET A 61 4.57 -3.67 -16.14
C MET A 61 5.24 -4.54 -15.08
N ALA A 62 6.21 -5.36 -15.50
CA ALA A 62 6.85 -6.33 -14.61
C ALA A 62 7.85 -5.64 -13.67
N SER A 63 8.40 -4.50 -14.09
CA SER A 63 9.28 -3.64 -13.30
C SER A 63 8.75 -2.21 -13.20
N ILE A 64 9.28 -1.46 -12.24
CA ILE A 64 8.95 -0.04 -12.07
C ILE A 64 9.57 0.80 -13.19
N ASP A 65 10.74 0.39 -13.70
CA ASP A 65 11.38 1.08 -14.83
C ASP A 65 10.54 0.98 -16.11
N GLU A 66 9.95 -0.18 -16.38
CA GLU A 66 8.99 -0.35 -17.49
C GLU A 66 7.74 0.54 -17.30
N LEU A 67 7.24 0.63 -16.07
CA LEU A 67 6.10 1.50 -15.75
C LEU A 67 6.45 2.98 -15.98
N VAL A 68 7.59 3.44 -15.47
CA VAL A 68 8.06 4.82 -15.65
C VAL A 68 8.30 5.15 -17.12
N PHE A 69 8.91 4.23 -17.87
CA PHE A 69 9.09 4.39 -19.32
C PHE A 69 7.76 4.53 -20.04
N GLU A 70 6.77 3.69 -19.73
CA GLU A 70 5.45 3.79 -20.37
C GLU A 70 4.67 5.05 -19.96
N MET A 71 4.78 5.46 -18.70
CA MET A 71 4.21 6.73 -18.26
C MET A 71 4.85 7.92 -18.99
N SER A 72 6.18 7.91 -19.19
CA SER A 72 6.88 8.95 -19.94
C SER A 72 6.33 9.04 -21.37
N LEU A 73 6.24 7.90 -22.07
CA LEU A 73 5.70 7.86 -23.43
C LEU A 73 4.23 8.31 -23.53
N ALA A 74 3.40 8.01 -22.52
CA ALA A 74 2.02 8.47 -22.48
C ALA A 74 1.92 9.99 -22.26
N LEU A 75 2.71 10.53 -21.32
CA LEU A 75 2.68 11.94 -20.96
C LEU A 75 3.30 12.82 -22.05
N ASP A 76 4.42 12.41 -22.65
CA ASP A 76 5.07 13.14 -23.74
C ASP A 76 4.17 13.22 -24.99
N ALA A 77 3.34 12.19 -25.23
CA ALA A 77 2.39 12.16 -26.33
C ALA A 77 1.04 12.83 -26.02
N GLY A 78 0.79 13.21 -24.75
CA GLY A 78 -0.53 13.65 -24.30
C GLY A 78 -1.62 12.57 -24.40
N ASP A 79 -1.25 11.30 -24.30
CA ASP A 79 -2.14 10.16 -24.51
C ASP A 79 -2.74 9.64 -23.18
N ALA A 80 -3.91 10.18 -22.84
CA ALA A 80 -4.66 9.79 -21.66
C ALA A 80 -5.08 8.31 -21.67
N ASN A 81 -5.32 7.72 -22.85
CA ASN A 81 -5.72 6.31 -22.96
C ASN A 81 -4.55 5.38 -22.66
N ARG A 82 -3.34 5.76 -23.09
CA ARG A 82 -2.13 5.04 -22.74
C ARG A 82 -1.84 5.11 -21.24
N LEU A 83 -2.05 6.28 -20.63
CA LEU A 83 -1.92 6.44 -19.18
C LEU A 83 -2.99 5.65 -18.41
N ALA A 84 -4.23 5.62 -18.91
CA ALA A 84 -5.30 4.76 -18.39
C ALA A 84 -4.95 3.27 -18.47
N GLY A 85 -4.15 2.86 -19.46
CA GLY A 85 -3.67 1.49 -19.59
C GLY A 85 -2.78 1.00 -18.43
N VAL A 86 -2.14 1.90 -17.68
CA VAL A 86 -1.30 1.54 -16.52
C VAL A 86 -1.97 1.83 -15.17
N TYR A 87 -3.22 2.32 -15.18
CA TYR A 87 -3.99 2.62 -13.97
C TYR A 87 -4.71 1.39 -13.43
N HIS A 88 -4.78 1.27 -12.10
CA HIS A 88 -5.44 0.16 -11.43
C HIS A 88 -6.96 0.37 -11.33
N TRP A 89 -7.71 -0.20 -12.27
CA TRP A 89 -9.17 -0.08 -12.34
C TRP A 89 -9.96 -1.04 -11.44
N THR A 90 -9.34 -2.12 -10.96
CA THR A 90 -10.08 -3.20 -10.29
C THR A 90 -10.76 -2.73 -9.00
N GLY A 91 -12.05 -3.05 -8.86
CA GLY A 91 -12.87 -2.72 -7.68
C GLY A 91 -13.48 -1.31 -7.70
N MET A 92 -13.28 -0.54 -8.77
CA MET A 92 -13.75 0.84 -8.86
C MET A 92 -15.21 0.94 -9.32
N SER A 93 -15.99 1.85 -8.72
CA SER A 93 -17.34 2.18 -9.20
C SER A 93 -17.29 2.96 -10.52
N SER A 94 -18.36 2.93 -11.34
CA SER A 94 -18.40 3.70 -12.58
C SER A 94 -18.15 5.20 -12.36
N ARG A 95 -18.72 5.79 -11.30
CA ARG A 95 -18.51 7.21 -10.96
C ARG A 95 -17.04 7.52 -10.69
N THR A 96 -16.39 6.68 -9.89
CA THR A 96 -14.97 6.84 -9.56
C THR A 96 -14.10 6.60 -10.79
N ALA A 97 -14.46 5.65 -11.66
CA ALA A 97 -13.73 5.37 -12.89
C ALA A 97 -13.77 6.57 -13.85
N TYR A 98 -14.93 7.18 -14.07
CA TYR A 98 -15.02 8.39 -14.91
C TYR A 98 -14.22 9.56 -14.33
N ALA A 99 -14.28 9.78 -13.02
CA ALA A 99 -13.47 10.81 -12.36
C ALA A 99 -11.96 10.54 -12.50
N ALA A 100 -11.54 9.29 -12.44
CA ALA A 100 -10.15 8.90 -12.68
C ALA A 100 -9.73 9.20 -14.13
N VAL A 101 -10.55 8.84 -15.13
CA VAL A 101 -10.27 9.17 -16.54
C VAL A 101 -10.12 10.68 -16.76
N GLU A 102 -11.04 11.50 -16.24
CA GLU A 102 -10.96 12.97 -16.35
C GLU A 102 -9.73 13.55 -15.66
N ARG A 103 -9.28 12.94 -14.57
CA ARG A 103 -8.02 13.30 -13.90
C ARG A 103 -6.82 12.94 -14.77
N LEU A 104 -6.77 11.72 -15.31
CA LEU A 104 -5.67 11.26 -16.16
C LEU A 104 -5.56 12.10 -17.44
N ASP A 105 -6.67 12.49 -18.04
CA ASP A 105 -6.70 13.39 -19.22
C ASP A 105 -6.10 14.77 -18.92
N ARG A 106 -6.49 15.38 -17.79
CA ARG A 106 -5.91 16.66 -17.34
C ARG A 106 -4.42 16.56 -17.00
N ILE A 107 -3.94 15.38 -16.58
CA ILE A 107 -2.52 15.15 -16.30
C ILE A 107 -1.75 14.95 -17.60
N ALA A 108 -2.27 14.13 -18.53
CA ALA A 108 -1.64 13.90 -19.84
C ALA A 108 -1.53 15.18 -20.67
N SER A 109 -2.50 16.11 -20.54
CA SER A 109 -2.50 17.38 -21.26
C SER A 109 -1.48 18.43 -20.75
N ARG A 110 -0.68 18.12 -19.71
CA ARG A 110 0.28 19.07 -19.14
C ARG A 110 1.72 18.73 -19.55
N PRO A 111 2.56 19.73 -19.83
CA PRO A 111 3.98 19.49 -20.09
C PRO A 111 4.67 18.79 -18.91
N LEU A 112 5.39 17.72 -19.23
CA LEU A 112 6.17 16.94 -18.26
C LEU A 112 7.53 17.61 -18.01
N VAL A 113 7.90 17.73 -16.74
CA VAL A 113 9.24 18.17 -16.31
C VAL A 113 10.04 16.96 -15.83
N ASP A 114 9.44 16.10 -14.99
CA ASP A 114 10.13 14.95 -14.42
C ASP A 114 9.17 13.85 -13.91
N ILE A 115 9.66 12.60 -13.81
CA ILE A 115 9.00 11.45 -13.18
C ILE A 115 9.96 10.82 -12.17
N VAL A 116 9.58 10.88 -10.89
CA VAL A 116 10.46 10.46 -9.78
C VAL A 116 9.81 9.33 -8.98
N PRO A 117 10.46 8.16 -8.81
CA PRO A 117 10.00 7.15 -7.86
C PRO A 117 10.01 7.70 -6.42
N VAL A 118 8.92 7.48 -5.70
CA VAL A 118 8.80 7.84 -4.27
C VAL A 118 9.09 6.61 -3.45
N TYR A 119 10.03 6.74 -2.51
CA TYR A 119 10.42 5.68 -1.59
C TYR A 119 9.80 5.94 -0.21
N PRO A 120 9.54 4.89 0.59
CA PRO A 120 9.15 5.06 1.97
C PRO A 120 10.26 5.77 2.73
N GLU A 121 9.89 6.68 3.62
CA GLU A 121 10.83 7.26 4.56
C GLU A 121 11.40 6.14 5.45
N PRO A 122 12.71 6.14 5.74
CA PRO A 122 13.28 5.18 6.67
C PRO A 122 12.59 5.30 8.03
N ASP A 123 12.34 4.17 8.69
CA ASP A 123 11.88 4.19 10.07
C ASP A 123 12.88 5.00 10.92
N PRO A 124 12.41 5.94 11.76
CA PRO A 124 13.30 6.63 12.67
C PRO A 124 14.01 5.61 13.55
N PRO A 125 15.30 5.83 13.88
CA PRO A 125 16.03 4.91 14.74
C PRO A 125 15.26 4.72 16.05
N PRO A 126 15.25 3.50 16.61
CA PRO A 126 14.58 3.25 17.88
C PRO A 126 15.10 4.26 18.91
N LEU A 127 14.16 4.88 19.63
CA LEU A 127 14.51 5.78 20.72
C LEU A 127 15.39 5.01 21.72
N PRO A 128 16.41 5.66 22.30
CA PRO A 128 17.17 5.03 23.37
C PRO A 128 16.20 4.59 24.49
N PRO A 129 16.47 3.45 25.16
CA PRO A 129 15.66 3.05 26.29
C PRO A 129 15.59 4.19 27.31
N PRO A 130 14.43 4.42 27.95
CA PRO A 130 14.35 5.44 28.99
C PRO A 130 15.43 5.17 30.04
N PRO A 131 16.02 6.22 30.63
CA PRO A 131 16.95 6.02 31.73
C PRO A 131 16.24 5.21 32.81
N MET A 132 16.85 4.09 33.21
CA MET A 132 16.40 3.33 34.37
C MET A 132 16.31 4.30 35.56
N PRO A 133 15.25 4.26 36.39
CA PRO A 133 15.20 5.11 37.57
C PRO A 133 16.42 4.83 38.44
N THR A 134 17.24 5.85 38.67
CA THR A 134 18.33 5.76 39.63
C THR A 134 17.73 5.70 41.04
N PRO A 135 18.34 4.97 41.99
CA PRO A 135 17.84 4.91 43.37
C PRO A 135 17.60 6.29 43.99
N ASP A 136 18.39 7.30 43.58
CA ASP A 136 18.29 8.67 44.07
C ASP A 136 17.04 9.42 43.58
N ALA A 137 16.40 8.97 42.50
CA ALA A 137 15.14 9.56 42.03
C ALA A 137 13.93 9.15 42.90
N ALA A 138 14.06 8.08 43.70
CA ALA A 138 13.07 7.68 44.70
C ALA A 138 13.27 8.39 46.05
N ALA A 139 14.40 9.09 46.25
CA ALA A 139 14.73 9.77 47.50
C ALA A 139 14.05 11.14 47.69
N GLY A 140 13.24 11.58 46.70
CA GLY A 140 12.45 12.80 46.78
C GLY A 140 11.07 12.64 47.44
N ILE A 141 10.81 11.50 48.09
CA ILE A 141 9.68 11.36 49.01
C ILE A 141 10.25 11.57 50.40
N ASP A 142 10.05 12.76 50.98
CA ASP A 142 10.24 12.96 52.41
C ASP A 142 9.46 11.86 53.16
N PRO A 143 10.12 10.97 53.93
CA PRO A 143 9.39 10.10 54.82
C PRO A 143 8.74 10.99 55.89
N ASP A 144 7.41 11.09 55.82
CA ASP A 144 6.56 11.62 56.89
C ASP A 144 7.09 11.09 58.25
N PRO A 145 7.49 11.94 59.21
CA PRO A 145 8.30 11.53 60.36
C PRO A 145 7.57 10.66 61.39
N LEU A 146 6.31 10.32 61.15
CA LEU A 146 5.52 9.52 62.08
C LEU A 146 5.60 8.03 61.73
N PRO A 147 6.12 7.18 62.64
CA PRO A 147 6.17 5.74 62.41
C PRO A 147 4.76 5.19 62.21
N TYR A 148 4.64 4.31 61.22
CA TYR A 148 3.40 3.61 60.84
C TYR A 148 2.61 3.02 62.04
N THR A 149 3.33 2.65 63.12
CA THR A 149 2.79 2.08 64.35
C THR A 149 1.87 3.03 65.14
N GLU A 150 2.12 4.33 65.15
CA GLU A 150 1.23 5.30 65.82
C GLU A 150 -0.13 5.42 65.09
N ARG A 151 -0.11 5.31 63.76
CA ARG A 151 -1.33 5.37 62.92
C ARG A 151 -2.22 4.13 63.06
N LEU A 152 -1.63 2.99 63.44
CA LEU A 152 -2.34 1.73 63.69
C LEU A 152 -2.86 1.68 65.14
N ALA A 153 -2.08 2.16 66.11
CA ALA A 153 -2.46 2.22 67.52
C ALA A 153 -3.59 3.21 67.82
N SER A 154 -3.70 4.33 67.09
CA SER A 154 -4.87 5.21 67.18
C SER A 154 -6.15 4.62 66.57
N ARG A 155 -6.04 3.61 65.70
CA ARG A 155 -7.18 2.97 65.03
C ARG A 155 -7.68 1.72 65.74
N HIS A 156 -6.82 1.01 66.45
CA HIS A 156 -7.16 -0.23 67.13
C HIS A 156 -6.58 -0.22 68.54
N GLY A 157 -7.48 -0.08 69.53
CA GLY A 157 -7.15 -0.23 70.94
C GLY A 157 -6.44 -1.55 71.22
N ALA A 158 -5.50 -1.46 72.18
CA ALA A 158 -4.53 -2.46 72.60
C ALA A 158 -4.97 -3.93 72.58
N ALA A 159 -4.06 -4.81 72.13
CA ALA A 159 -3.69 -6.02 72.87
C ALA A 159 -2.38 -6.62 72.32
N SER A 160 -1.51 -6.97 73.25
CA SER A 160 -0.14 -7.48 73.12
C SER A 160 -0.07 -8.95 72.67
N ALA A 161 1.00 -9.33 71.98
CA ALA A 161 1.68 -10.63 72.16
C ALA A 161 3.09 -10.64 71.52
N THR A 162 4.05 -11.13 72.30
CA THR A 162 5.50 -11.30 72.07
C THR A 162 5.82 -12.55 71.21
N PRO A 163 7.08 -12.75 70.74
CA PRO A 163 7.46 -13.69 69.67
C PRO A 163 8.13 -14.98 70.19
N GLU A 164 8.19 -16.05 69.37
CA GLU A 164 9.15 -17.14 69.61
C GLU A 164 9.58 -17.95 68.35
N ALA A 165 10.92 -18.02 68.22
CA ALA A 165 11.83 -19.06 67.71
C ALA A 165 11.76 -19.71 66.30
N ALA A 166 12.96 -19.72 65.68
CA ALA A 166 13.44 -20.66 64.65
C ALA A 166 13.76 -22.06 65.24
N PRO A 167 14.12 -23.09 64.43
CA PRO A 167 15.55 -23.24 64.09
C PRO A 167 15.87 -23.88 62.72
N ALA A 168 17.18 -24.00 62.49
CA ALA A 168 17.92 -24.36 61.29
C ALA A 168 17.81 -25.82 60.80
N GLY A 169 18.15 -26.03 59.52
CA GLY A 169 18.44 -27.33 58.92
C GLY A 169 19.68 -27.26 58.03
N ALA A 170 20.74 -27.95 58.45
CA ALA A 170 21.98 -28.16 57.70
C ALA A 170 21.88 -29.39 56.80
N GLY A 171 22.63 -29.41 55.70
CA GLY A 171 22.86 -30.64 54.92
C GLY A 171 23.37 -30.38 53.51
N ALA A 172 24.69 -30.27 53.36
CA ALA A 172 25.39 -30.25 52.08
C ALA A 172 25.78 -31.68 51.63
N VAL A 173 25.67 -31.98 50.32
CA VAL A 173 26.44 -33.02 49.61
C VAL A 173 26.41 -32.73 48.08
N PRO A 174 27.32 -33.28 47.24
CA PRO A 174 28.15 -32.47 46.36
C PRO A 174 27.92 -32.72 44.85
N GLU A 175 28.55 -31.83 44.09
CA GLU A 175 28.66 -31.76 42.64
C GLU A 175 29.27 -33.02 42.00
N ALA A 176 28.57 -33.59 41.01
CA ALA A 176 29.11 -34.60 40.10
C ALA A 176 29.35 -33.96 38.72
N ARG A 177 30.65 -33.79 38.42
CA ARG A 177 31.20 -33.22 37.19
C ARG A 177 30.97 -34.19 36.02
N ALA A 178 30.23 -33.76 35.00
CA ALA A 178 30.15 -34.48 33.72
C ALA A 178 31.36 -34.10 32.83
N PRO A 179 31.93 -35.03 32.04
CA PRO A 179 33.15 -34.78 31.27
C PRO A 179 32.89 -33.91 30.03
N GLU A 180 33.78 -32.94 29.81
CA GLU A 180 33.89 -32.16 28.58
C GLU A 180 34.25 -33.06 27.40
N THR A 181 33.30 -33.25 26.49
CA THR A 181 33.57 -33.75 25.15
C THR A 181 34.21 -32.63 24.34
N LEU A 182 35.51 -32.75 24.02
CA LEU A 182 36.17 -31.90 23.03
C LEU A 182 35.57 -32.19 21.65
N ALA A 183 34.75 -31.25 21.15
CA ALA A 183 34.33 -31.21 19.76
C ALA A 183 35.47 -30.66 18.88
N PRO A 184 35.69 -31.19 17.66
CA PRO A 184 36.70 -30.67 16.75
C PRO A 184 36.33 -29.28 16.24
N ASP A 185 37.34 -28.40 16.16
CA ASP A 185 37.25 -27.02 15.72
C ASP A 185 36.53 -26.87 14.36
N ALA A 186 35.25 -26.54 14.40
CA ALA A 186 34.55 -26.00 13.26
C ALA A 186 34.95 -24.53 13.11
N VAL A 187 35.82 -24.25 12.15
CA VAL A 187 36.09 -22.88 11.71
C VAL A 187 34.78 -22.29 11.18
N SER A 188 34.09 -21.55 12.04
CA SER A 188 32.89 -20.78 11.71
C SER A 188 33.32 -19.62 10.81
N VAL A 189 33.16 -19.79 9.50
CA VAL A 189 33.25 -18.67 8.57
C VAL A 189 32.04 -17.78 8.87
N ALA A 190 32.28 -16.66 9.56
CA ALA A 190 31.24 -15.67 9.81
C ALA A 190 30.60 -15.27 8.47
N PRO A 191 29.26 -15.34 8.33
CA PRO A 191 28.59 -14.87 7.12
C PRO A 191 28.98 -13.42 6.86
N LEU A 192 29.36 -13.10 5.62
CA LEU A 192 29.59 -11.72 5.21
C LEU A 192 28.34 -10.88 5.54
N PRO A 193 28.50 -9.62 6.00
CA PRO A 193 27.35 -8.77 6.26
C PRO A 193 26.57 -8.55 4.97
N THR A 194 25.34 -9.07 4.90
CA THR A 194 24.45 -8.84 3.77
C THR A 194 24.07 -7.36 3.77
N SER A 195 24.46 -6.61 2.74
CA SER A 195 24.04 -5.21 2.62
C SER A 195 22.50 -5.13 2.59
N PRO A 196 21.88 -4.18 3.32
CA PRO A 196 20.44 -4.03 3.32
C PRO A 196 19.94 -3.76 1.89
N ARG A 197 18.90 -4.47 1.48
CA ARG A 197 18.28 -4.26 0.16
C ARG A 197 17.65 -2.86 0.15
N PRO A 198 17.82 -2.06 -0.92
CA PRO A 198 17.18 -0.76 -1.03
C PRO A 198 15.65 -0.87 -0.86
N PRO A 199 15.01 0.12 -0.24
CA PRO A 199 13.57 0.14 -0.06
C PRO A 199 12.88 0.13 -1.43
N ARG A 200 11.72 -0.52 -1.49
CA ARG A 200 10.91 -0.55 -2.72
C ARG A 200 10.16 0.77 -2.86
N PRO A 201 10.02 1.33 -4.08
CA PRO A 201 9.18 2.50 -4.27
C PRO A 201 7.74 2.22 -3.87
N THR A 202 7.11 3.18 -3.20
CA THR A 202 5.70 3.15 -2.78
C THR A 202 4.82 4.00 -3.69
N GLY A 203 5.42 4.89 -4.50
CA GLY A 203 4.69 5.78 -5.39
C GLY A 203 5.53 6.27 -6.58
N ILE A 204 4.89 7.02 -7.47
CA ILE A 204 5.54 7.78 -8.55
C ILE A 204 5.07 9.23 -8.45
N LYS A 205 6.02 10.16 -8.45
CA LYS A 205 5.78 11.61 -8.43
C LYS A 205 6.01 12.18 -9.82
N LEU A 206 4.98 12.79 -10.38
CA LEU A 206 5.04 13.59 -11.59
C LEU A 206 5.29 15.05 -11.22
N VAL A 207 6.23 15.67 -11.92
CA VAL A 207 6.47 17.12 -11.88
C VAL A 207 6.10 17.67 -13.24
N GLN A 208 5.15 18.60 -13.28
CA GLN A 208 4.60 19.19 -14.50
C GLN A 208 4.43 20.69 -14.34
N THR A 209 4.36 21.45 -15.43
CA THR A 209 3.94 22.85 -15.38
C THR A 209 2.41 22.97 -15.55
N LEU A 210 1.78 23.89 -14.83
CA LEU A 210 0.39 24.26 -15.12
C LEU A 210 0.29 24.91 -16.52
N ALA A 211 -0.94 25.08 -17.04
CA ALA A 211 -1.19 25.62 -18.38
C ALA A 211 -0.59 27.03 -18.63
N ASN A 212 -0.26 27.78 -17.58
CA ASN A 212 0.44 29.07 -17.63
C ASN A 212 1.98 28.94 -17.79
N GLY A 213 2.49 27.71 -17.90
CA GLY A 213 3.88 27.38 -18.28
C GLY A 213 4.95 27.60 -17.21
N SER A 214 4.64 28.24 -16.07
CA SER A 214 5.66 28.65 -15.10
C SER A 214 5.45 28.10 -13.69
N THR A 215 4.21 27.77 -13.33
CA THR A 215 3.91 27.25 -11.98
C THR A 215 4.09 25.74 -11.97
N PRO A 216 5.05 25.20 -11.18
CA PRO A 216 5.18 23.75 -11.03
C PRO A 216 3.96 23.20 -10.30
N SER A 217 3.46 22.06 -10.78
CA SER A 217 2.45 21.24 -10.15
C SER A 217 3.00 19.84 -9.96
N THR A 218 2.78 19.27 -8.79
CA THR A 218 3.22 17.93 -8.46
C THR A 218 2.00 17.03 -8.28
N THR A 219 2.05 15.83 -8.86
CA THR A 219 1.05 14.78 -8.62
C THR A 219 1.77 13.51 -8.19
N VAL A 220 1.32 12.89 -7.09
CA VAL A 220 1.85 11.60 -6.66
C VAL A 220 0.78 10.54 -6.89
N PHE A 221 1.18 9.45 -7.52
CA PHE A 221 0.41 8.23 -7.61
C PHE A 221 0.98 7.19 -6.65
N GLY A 222 0.10 6.46 -5.97
CA GLY A 222 0.49 5.24 -5.27
C GLY A 222 0.80 4.12 -6.26
N LEU A 223 1.63 3.17 -5.83
CA LEU A 223 1.90 1.94 -6.57
C LEU A 223 1.17 0.76 -5.95
N THR A 224 0.60 -0.09 -6.78
CA THR A 224 0.03 -1.37 -6.34
C THR A 224 0.51 -2.50 -7.23
N ARG A 225 0.64 -3.69 -6.64
CA ARG A 225 0.94 -4.91 -7.38
C ARG A 225 -0.32 -5.75 -7.49
N HIS A 226 -0.77 -6.01 -8.72
CA HIS A 226 -1.97 -6.80 -8.98
C HIS A 226 -1.73 -7.71 -10.19
N PHE A 227 -2.07 -8.99 -10.04
CA PHE A 227 -1.74 -10.06 -11.00
C PHE A 227 -0.27 -10.11 -11.42
N GLY A 228 0.65 -9.77 -10.49
CA GLY A 228 2.09 -9.79 -10.73
C GLY A 228 2.68 -8.54 -11.36
N CYS A 229 1.83 -7.60 -11.82
CA CYS A 229 2.21 -6.36 -12.50
C CYS A 229 2.14 -5.15 -11.57
N TRP A 230 2.89 -4.11 -11.90
CA TRP A 230 2.78 -2.80 -11.29
C TRP A 230 1.72 -1.95 -11.97
N TRP A 231 0.96 -1.23 -11.15
CA TRP A 231 -0.09 -0.31 -11.58
C TRP A 231 -0.01 0.97 -10.76
N ILE A 232 -0.35 2.11 -11.39
CA ILE A 232 -0.57 3.36 -10.68
C ILE A 232 -1.99 3.42 -10.12
N ARG A 233 -2.15 4.13 -9.02
CA ARG A 233 -3.44 4.41 -8.36
C ARG A 233 -3.39 5.76 -7.67
N ASP A 234 -4.55 6.26 -7.31
CA ASP A 234 -4.67 7.40 -6.42
C ASP A 234 -4.34 7.05 -4.95
#